data_AF-A0A2M8P985-F1
#
_entry.id   AF-A0A2M8P985-F1
#
_cell.length_a   1.000
_cell.length_b   1.000
_cell.length_c   1.000
_cell.angle_alpha   90.00
_cell.angle_beta   90.00
_cell.angle_gamma   90.00
#
_symmetry.space_group_name_H-M   'P 1'
#
loop_
_entity.id
_entity.type
_entity.pdbx_description
1 polymer ?
#
loop_
_entity_poly.entity_id
_entity_poly.type
_entity_poly.pdbx_seq_one_letter_code
_entity_poly.pdbx_strand_id
1 'polypeptide(L)'
;FLSGDVFNLYVTLELLGFSAVALTALAGKPNVLKAAMRYLIISLSGSLMYLMGVAFLYGGFGALDIAQLNSLTRETPALAVAAALMTAGLAMKTALFPLHFWLPPAHANAAAPVSALLSALVVKGSFYILLRLWLEVLYPLA
;
A
#
# COMPACT_ATOMS: atom_id res chain seq x y z
N PHE A 1 -2.85 -9.91 -5.05
CA PHE A 1 -3.97 -10.88 -4.97
C PHE A 1 -3.49 -12.29 -4.66
N LEU A 2 -2.56 -12.87 -5.45
CA LEU A 2 -2.13 -14.27 -5.29
C LEU A 2 -0.95 -14.50 -4.31
N SER A 3 -0.20 -13.45 -3.94
CA SER A 3 0.98 -13.61 -3.09
C SER A 3 0.63 -14.17 -1.72
N GLY A 4 1.35 -15.19 -1.25
CA GLY A 4 1.26 -15.73 0.11
C GLY A 4 2.22 -15.07 1.11
N ASP A 5 3.05 -14.13 0.68
CA ASP A 5 4.13 -13.53 1.48
C ASP A 5 3.96 -12.02 1.62
N VAL A 6 4.15 -11.47 2.82
CA VAL A 6 3.92 -10.05 3.14
C VAL A 6 4.94 -9.11 2.50
N PHE A 7 6.18 -9.57 2.27
CA PHE A 7 7.21 -8.80 1.56
C PHE A 7 6.97 -8.84 0.05
N ASN A 8 6.56 -9.98 -0.50
CA ASN A 8 6.20 -10.04 -1.91
C ASN A 8 4.93 -9.22 -2.22
N LEU A 9 3.99 -9.10 -1.26
CA LEU A 9 2.89 -8.11 -1.37
C LEU A 9 3.43 -6.67 -1.50
N TYR A 10 4.46 -6.28 -0.75
CA TYR A 10 5.14 -4.99 -0.91
C TYR A 10 5.74 -4.84 -2.32
N VAL A 11 6.47 -5.84 -2.80
CA VAL A 11 7.09 -5.79 -4.14
C VAL A 11 6.03 -5.58 -5.23
N THR A 12 4.91 -6.30 -5.16
CA THR A 12 3.82 -6.14 -6.13
C THR A 12 3.10 -4.79 -6.00
N LEU A 13 2.97 -4.24 -4.78
CA LEU A 13 2.45 -2.89 -4.55
C LEU A 13 3.34 -1.82 -5.17
N GLU A 14 4.67 -1.97 -5.07
CA GLU A 14 5.62 -1.04 -5.68
C GLU A 14 5.57 -1.11 -7.20
N LEU A 15 5.57 -2.31 -7.77
CA LEU A 15 5.44 -2.50 -9.24
C LEU A 15 4.17 -1.84 -9.77
N LEU A 16 3.05 -2.02 -9.08
CA LEU A 16 1.78 -1.36 -9.42
C LEU A 16 1.88 0.17 -9.27
N GLY A 17 2.45 0.65 -8.17
CA GLY A 17 2.61 2.07 -7.88
C GLY A 17 3.49 2.81 -8.89
N PHE A 18 4.68 2.28 -9.18
CA PHE A 18 5.58 2.88 -10.17
C PHE A 18 4.97 2.89 -11.56
N SER A 19 4.31 1.79 -11.96
CA SER A 19 3.61 1.71 -13.23
C SER A 19 2.48 2.74 -13.33
N ALA A 20 1.69 2.89 -12.27
CA ALA A 20 0.61 3.88 -12.18
C ALA A 20 1.13 5.33 -12.24
N VAL A 21 2.23 5.64 -11.55
CA VAL A 21 2.89 6.96 -11.60
C VAL A 21 3.37 7.26 -13.02
N ALA A 22 4.07 6.32 -13.67
CA ALA A 22 4.58 6.49 -15.02
C ALA A 22 3.45 6.74 -16.03
N LEU A 23 2.37 5.96 -15.95
CA LEU A 23 1.17 6.15 -16.78
C LEU A 23 0.49 7.49 -16.52
N THR A 24 0.44 7.95 -15.27
CA THR A 24 -0.11 9.26 -14.91
C THR A 24 0.73 10.39 -15.50
N ALA A 25 2.06 10.23 -15.53
CA ALA A 25 3.00 11.22 -16.06
C ALA A 25 3.07 11.27 -17.61
N LEU A 26 2.45 10.31 -18.31
CA LEU A 26 2.68 10.04 -19.74
C LEU A 26 2.45 11.25 -20.65
N ALA A 27 1.48 12.12 -20.33
CA ALA A 27 1.18 13.30 -21.15
C ALA A 27 2.24 14.42 -21.07
N GLY A 28 3.18 14.35 -20.13
CA GLY A 28 4.36 15.24 -20.06
C GLY A 28 4.10 16.73 -19.75
N LYS A 29 2.84 17.16 -19.63
CA LYS A 29 2.50 18.56 -19.33
C LYS A 29 2.92 18.93 -17.90
N PRO A 30 3.33 20.18 -17.62
CA PRO A 30 3.79 20.59 -16.27
C PRO A 30 2.82 20.26 -15.14
N ASN A 31 1.51 20.48 -15.34
CA ASN A 31 0.49 20.17 -14.33
C ASN A 31 0.33 18.67 -14.09
N VAL A 32 0.48 17.86 -15.15
CA VAL A 32 0.39 16.39 -15.09
C VAL A 32 1.59 15.83 -14.32
N LEU A 33 2.80 16.31 -14.63
CA LEU A 33 4.01 15.92 -13.92
C LEU A 33 3.94 16.30 -12.44
N LYS A 34 3.42 17.49 -12.11
CA LYS A 34 3.22 17.91 -10.72
C LYS A 34 2.25 16.98 -9.97
N ALA A 35 1.16 16.55 -10.60
CA ALA A 35 0.21 15.60 -10.03
C ALA A 35 0.85 14.20 -9.85
N ALA A 36 1.57 13.71 -10.85
CA ALA A 36 2.28 12.44 -10.80
C ALA A 36 3.37 12.42 -9.71
N MET A 37 4.14 13.50 -9.56
CA MET A 37 5.15 13.62 -8.50
C MET A 37 4.54 13.65 -7.11
N ARG A 38 3.42 14.37 -6.92
CA ARG A 38 2.68 14.35 -5.65
C ARG A 38 2.21 12.94 -5.33
N TYR A 39 1.61 12.26 -6.30
CA TYR A 39 1.20 10.87 -6.15
C TYR A 39 2.39 9.97 -5.80
N LEU A 40 3.51 10.07 -6.50
CA LEU A 40 4.72 9.27 -6.25
C LEU A 40 5.20 9.42 -4.81
N ILE A 41 5.40 10.66 -4.34
CA ILE A 41 5.91 10.93 -2.99
C ILE A 41 5.00 10.31 -1.94
N ILE A 42 3.69 10.48 -2.09
CA ILE A 42 2.70 9.98 -1.13
C ILE A 42 2.61 8.46 -1.15
N SER A 43 2.64 7.87 -2.34
CA SER A 43 2.66 6.44 -2.55
C SER A 43 3.92 5.80 -1.93
N LEU A 44 5.08 6.42 -2.11
CA LEU A 44 6.35 5.97 -1.53
C LEU A 44 6.37 6.10 -0.01
N SER A 45 5.88 7.21 0.54
CA SER A 45 5.73 7.36 2.00
C SER A 45 4.90 6.22 2.58
N GLY A 46 3.75 5.90 1.99
CA GLY A 46 2.92 4.78 2.44
C GLY A 46 3.63 3.42 2.30
N SER A 47 4.40 3.23 1.23
CA SER A 47 5.18 2.00 1.02
C SER A 47 6.31 1.81 2.01
N LEU A 48 7.01 2.87 2.37
CA LEU A 48 8.06 2.82 3.39
C LEU A 48 7.49 2.49 4.76
N MET A 49 6.30 3.03 5.09
CA MET A 49 5.59 2.64 6.32
C MET A 49 5.21 1.16 6.31
N TYR A 50 4.66 0.66 5.19
CA TYR A 50 4.40 -0.78 5.03
C TYR A 50 5.66 -1.62 5.20
N LEU A 51 6.75 -1.25 4.52
CA LEU A 51 8.02 -1.98 4.58
C LEU A 51 8.61 -2.00 6.00
N MET A 52 8.50 -0.88 6.73
CA MET A 52 8.90 -0.84 8.13
C MET A 52 8.07 -1.83 8.98
N GLY A 53 6.76 -1.91 8.74
CA GLY A 53 5.92 -2.91 9.39
C GLY A 53 6.32 -4.35 9.06
N VAL A 54 6.69 -4.64 7.80
CA VAL A 54 7.27 -5.94 7.42
C VAL A 54 8.54 -6.25 8.22
N ALA A 55 9.42 -5.26 8.41
CA ALA A 55 10.62 -5.43 9.22
C ALA A 55 10.29 -5.77 10.69
N PHE A 56 9.26 -5.15 11.27
CA PHE A 56 8.79 -5.49 12.63
C PHE A 56 8.18 -6.90 12.71
N LEU A 57 7.40 -7.33 11.70
CA LEU A 57 6.88 -8.70 11.65
C LEU A 57 8.02 -9.72 11.59
N TYR A 58 8.99 -9.51 10.70
CA TYR A 58 10.12 -10.41 10.57
C TYR A 58 10.99 -10.43 11.83
N GLY A 59 11.29 -9.26 12.41
CA GLY A 59 12.07 -9.16 13.64
C GLY A 59 11.38 -9.78 14.86
N GLY A 60 10.05 -9.78 14.91
CA GLY A 60 9.26 -10.35 16.01
C GLY A 60 8.99 -11.85 15.88
N PHE A 61 8.72 -12.35 14.67
CA PHE A 61 8.21 -13.70 14.44
C PHE A 61 9.10 -14.56 13.54
N GLY A 62 10.10 -13.99 12.86
CA GLY A 62 11.04 -14.71 12.00
C GLY A 62 10.46 -15.25 10.69
N ALA A 63 9.22 -14.86 10.35
CA ALA A 63 8.51 -15.34 9.16
C ALA A 63 7.93 -14.18 8.35
N LEU A 64 7.79 -14.41 7.04
CA LEU A 64 7.17 -13.48 6.08
C LEU A 64 5.99 -14.12 5.33
N ASP A 65 5.92 -15.45 5.32
CA ASP A 65 4.78 -16.19 4.81
C ASP A 65 3.55 -15.94 5.70
N ILE A 66 2.42 -15.61 5.07
CA ILE A 66 1.19 -15.22 5.75
C ILE A 66 0.58 -16.40 6.50
N ALA A 67 0.66 -17.62 5.97
CA ALA A 67 0.12 -18.80 6.64
C ALA A 67 0.94 -19.14 7.91
N GLN A 68 2.27 -19.02 7.84
CA GLN A 68 3.12 -19.13 9.02
C GLN A 68 2.81 -18.03 10.04
N LEU A 69 2.75 -16.77 9.59
CA LEU A 69 2.44 -15.63 10.44
C LEU A 69 1.09 -15.78 11.14
N ASN A 70 0.05 -16.26 10.46
CA ASN A 70 -1.27 -16.51 11.06
C ASN A 70 -1.21 -17.39 12.33
N SER A 71 -0.29 -18.38 12.34
CA SER A 71 -0.10 -19.28 13.48
C SER A 71 0.88 -18.77 14.54
N LEU A 72 1.82 -17.90 14.14
CA LEU A 72 2.91 -17.40 15.00
C LEU A 72 2.58 -16.07 15.67
N THR A 73 1.72 -15.25 15.05
CA THR A 73 1.39 -13.93 15.57
C THR A 73 0.61 -14.04 16.86
N ARG A 74 0.98 -13.17 17.80
CA ARG A 74 0.35 -12.99 19.09
C ARG A 74 0.53 -11.53 19.50
N GLU A 75 -0.35 -11.05 20.38
CA GLU A 75 -0.29 -9.68 20.86
C GLU A 75 1.08 -9.38 21.48
N THR A 76 1.80 -8.46 20.84
CA THR A 76 3.12 -7.98 21.25
C THR A 76 3.26 -6.53 20.84
N PRO A 77 4.14 -5.75 21.50
CA PRO A 77 4.46 -4.38 21.05
C PRO A 77 4.95 -4.33 19.60
N ALA A 78 5.72 -5.34 19.17
CA ALA A 78 6.18 -5.43 17.78
C ALA A 78 5.02 -5.60 16.79
N LEU A 79 4.04 -6.45 17.10
CA LEU A 79 2.84 -6.62 16.28
C LEU A 79 2.00 -5.33 16.24
N ALA A 80 1.85 -4.64 17.36
CA ALA A 80 1.10 -3.38 17.44
C ALA A 80 1.75 -2.27 16.59
N VAL A 81 3.08 -2.14 16.66
CA VAL A 81 3.83 -1.18 15.82
C VAL A 81 3.74 -1.55 14.35
N ALA A 82 3.88 -2.84 14.01
CA ALA A 82 3.69 -3.32 12.63
C ALA A 82 2.29 -3.00 12.11
N ALA A 83 1.25 -3.30 12.89
CA ALA A 83 -0.14 -3.02 12.55
C ALA A 83 -0.38 -1.53 12.29
N ALA A 84 0.11 -0.66 13.17
CA ALA A 84 -0.03 0.78 13.02
C ALA A 84 0.64 1.30 11.74
N LEU A 85 1.89 0.88 11.49
CA LEU A 85 2.66 1.30 10.32
C LEU A 85 2.06 0.79 9.01
N MET A 86 1.73 -0.52 8.93
CA MET A 86 1.14 -1.11 7.72
C MET A 86 -0.24 -0.54 7.46
N THR A 87 -1.06 -0.33 8.50
CA THR A 87 -2.39 0.28 8.36
C THR A 87 -2.29 1.71 7.86
N ALA A 88 -1.45 2.54 8.47
CA ALA A 88 -1.27 3.92 8.04
C ALA A 88 -0.74 4.00 6.60
N GLY A 89 0.25 3.17 6.25
CA GLY A 89 0.81 3.12 4.90
C GLY A 89 -0.21 2.69 3.84
N LEU A 90 -0.99 1.64 4.11
CA LEU A 90 -2.02 1.16 3.20
C LEU A 90 -3.23 2.10 3.13
N ALA A 91 -3.62 2.74 4.24
CA ALA A 91 -4.66 3.76 4.27
C ALA A 91 -4.28 4.95 3.37
N MET A 92 -3.01 5.37 3.40
CA MET A 92 -2.48 6.41 2.51
C MET A 92 -2.59 5.98 1.03
N LYS A 93 -2.18 4.75 0.69
CA LYS A 93 -2.29 4.19 -0.68
C LYS A 93 -3.72 3.89 -1.11
N THR A 94 -4.65 3.72 -0.18
CA THR A 94 -6.08 3.51 -0.44
C THR A 94 -6.84 4.84 -0.52
N ALA A 95 -6.20 5.96 -0.19
CA ALA A 95 -6.84 7.27 -0.11
C ALA A 95 -8.05 7.27 0.85
N LEU A 96 -7.89 6.67 2.04
CA LEU A 96 -8.90 6.78 3.10
C LEU A 96 -8.91 8.20 3.69
N PHE A 97 -10.03 8.65 4.25
CA PHE A 97 -10.09 9.93 4.96
C PHE A 97 -9.14 9.92 6.17
N PRO A 98 -8.32 10.98 6.40
CA PRO A 98 -8.17 12.24 5.65
C PRO A 98 -7.06 12.25 4.58
N LEU A 99 -6.46 11.09 4.25
CA LEU A 99 -5.28 10.91 3.40
C LEU A 99 -5.58 10.84 1.87
N HIS A 100 -6.76 11.29 1.42
CA HIS A 100 -7.22 11.14 0.04
C HIS A 100 -6.77 12.26 -0.91
N PHE A 101 -6.05 13.27 -0.42
CA PHE A 101 -5.72 14.51 -1.14
C PHE A 101 -4.89 14.34 -2.43
N TRP A 102 -4.21 13.20 -2.60
CA TRP A 102 -3.45 12.89 -3.82
C TRP A 102 -4.32 12.34 -4.95
N LEU A 103 -5.44 11.71 -4.60
CA LEU A 103 -6.28 10.96 -5.52
C LEU A 103 -7.02 11.89 -6.51
N PRO A 104 -7.72 12.97 -6.10
CA PRO A 104 -8.42 13.85 -7.04
C PRO A 104 -7.48 14.50 -8.08
N PRO A 105 -6.31 15.07 -7.72
CA PRO A 105 -5.38 15.60 -8.71
C PRO A 105 -4.82 14.54 -9.65
N ALA A 106 -4.58 13.32 -9.18
CA ALA A 106 -4.09 12.23 -10.03
C ALA A 106 -5.12 11.84 -11.10
N HIS A 107 -6.39 11.68 -10.72
CA HIS A 107 -7.47 11.39 -11.68
C HIS A 107 -7.76 12.55 -12.65
N ALA A 108 -7.78 13.78 -12.15
CA ALA A 108 -8.10 14.95 -12.97
C ALA A 108 -7.06 15.22 -14.08
N ASN A 109 -5.83 14.75 -13.90
CA ASN A 109 -4.72 14.98 -14.84
C ASN A 109 -4.31 13.72 -15.63
N ALA A 110 -4.84 12.54 -15.29
CA ALA A 110 -4.57 11.31 -16.01
C ALA A 110 -5.43 11.18 -17.28
N ALA A 111 -4.92 10.49 -18.29
CA ALA A 111 -5.74 10.09 -19.44
C ALA A 111 -6.90 9.19 -18.97
N ALA A 112 -8.06 9.26 -19.63
CA ALA A 112 -9.25 8.47 -19.28
C ALA A 112 -8.98 6.97 -19.00
N PRO A 113 -8.24 6.22 -19.85
CA PRO A 113 -7.95 4.81 -19.56
C PRO A 113 -7.03 4.63 -18.34
N VAL A 114 -6.09 5.54 -18.11
CA VAL A 114 -5.21 5.51 -16.92
C VAL A 114 -6.02 5.77 -15.66
N SER A 115 -6.92 6.76 -15.71
CA SER A 115 -7.85 7.07 -14.61
C SER A 115 -8.70 5.85 -14.23
N ALA A 116 -9.22 5.11 -15.22
CA ALA A 116 -9.96 3.86 -14.99
C ALA A 116 -9.09 2.80 -14.30
N LEU A 117 -7.83 2.60 -14.73
CA LEU A 117 -6.90 1.66 -14.09
C LEU A 117 -6.54 2.07 -12.65
N LEU A 118 -6.32 3.36 -12.38
CA LEU A 118 -6.10 3.89 -11.03
C LEU A 118 -7.28 3.55 -10.12
N SER A 119 -8.51 3.77 -10.59
CA SER A 119 -9.73 3.47 -9.84
C SER A 119 -9.94 1.98 -9.63
N ALA A 120 -9.67 1.13 -10.64
CA ALA A 120 -9.98 -0.28 -10.59
C ALA A 120 -8.93 -1.11 -9.83
N LEU A 121 -7.64 -0.76 -9.97
CA LEU A 121 -6.54 -1.60 -9.50
C LEU A 121 -5.78 -1.02 -8.32
N VAL A 122 -5.35 0.25 -8.40
CA VAL A 122 -4.43 0.83 -7.40
C VAL A 122 -5.09 0.90 -6.02
N VAL A 123 -6.26 1.53 -5.95
CA VAL A 123 -6.99 1.71 -4.68
C VAL A 123 -7.50 0.38 -4.14
N LYS A 124 -7.96 -0.53 -5.01
CA LYS A 124 -8.52 -1.82 -4.58
C LYS A 124 -7.43 -2.80 -4.15
N GLY A 125 -6.26 -2.75 -4.79
CA GLY A 125 -5.11 -3.58 -4.43
C GLY A 125 -4.61 -3.29 -3.02
N SER A 126 -4.40 -2.01 -2.70
CA SER A 126 -4.00 -1.59 -1.34
C SER A 126 -5.07 -1.88 -0.29
N PHE A 127 -6.35 -1.63 -0.62
CA PHE A 127 -7.46 -1.96 0.29
C PHE A 127 -7.60 -3.46 0.56
N TYR A 128 -7.48 -4.30 -0.49
CA TYR A 128 -7.51 -5.75 -0.35
C TYR A 128 -6.39 -6.24 0.57
N ILE A 129 -5.17 -5.72 0.40
CA ILE A 129 -4.04 -6.08 1.25
C ILE A 129 -4.28 -5.65 2.70
N LEU A 130 -4.85 -4.46 2.92
CA LEU A 130 -5.19 -3.98 4.26
C LEU A 130 -6.17 -4.94 4.95
N LEU A 131 -7.27 -5.29 4.30
CA LEU A 131 -8.24 -6.23 4.85
C LEU A 131 -7.59 -7.58 5.15
N ARG A 132 -6.82 -8.10 4.19
CA ARG A 132 -6.18 -9.40 4.35
C ARG A 132 -5.23 -9.44 5.54
N LEU A 133 -4.42 -8.41 5.75
CA LEU A 133 -3.52 -8.34 6.90
C LEU A 133 -4.29 -8.34 8.23
N TRP A 134 -5.38 -7.58 8.33
CA TRP A 134 -6.20 -7.55 9.54
C TRP A 134 -6.91 -8.88 9.83
N LEU A 135 -7.32 -9.60 8.79
CA LEU A 135 -8.03 -10.88 8.94
C LEU A 135 -7.08 -12.07 9.16
N GLU A 136 -5.89 -12.07 8.56
CA GLU A 136 -4.99 -13.23 8.57
C GLU A 136 -3.78 -13.07 9.50
N VAL A 137 -3.25 -11.86 9.69
CA VAL A 137 -1.96 -11.65 10.39
C VAL A 137 -2.12 -10.87 11.69
N LEU A 138 -2.90 -9.78 11.65
CA LEU A 138 -3.05 -8.82 12.74
C LEU A 138 -4.28 -9.08 13.61
N TYR A 139 -5.03 -10.17 13.37
CA TYR A 139 -6.23 -10.54 14.12
C TYR A 139 -6.03 -10.63 15.65
N PRO A 140 -4.84 -10.92 16.23
CA PRO A 140 -4.67 -10.94 17.68
C PRO A 140 -4.82 -9.56 18.34
N LEU A 141 -4.85 -8.47 17.55
CA LEU A 141 -5.06 -7.10 18.04
C LEU A 141 -6.52 -6.62 17.89
N ALA A 142 -7.38 -7.43 17.29
CA ALA A 142 -8.76 -7.08 16.94
C ALA A 142 -9.76 -7.36 18.08
#